data_AF-A0AAU0SFF2-F1
#
_entry.id   AF-A0AAU0SFF2-F1
#
_cell.length_a   1.000
_cell.length_b   1.000
_cell.length_c   1.000
_cell.angle_alpha   90.00
_cell.angle_beta   90.00
_cell.angle_gamma   90.00
#
_symmetry.space_group_name_H-M   'P 1'
#
loop_
_entity.id
_entity.type
_entity.pdbx_description
1 polymer ?
#
loop_
_entity_poly.entity_id
_entity_poly.type
_entity_poly.pdbx_seq_one_letter_code
_entity_poly.pdbx_strand_id
1 'polypeptide(L)'
;MSIFLLLRMYASSLFHRFGWAGLIVALGVHLSTAYLGLVLLGEQHLTAAATFIYFYLTTTLTVGYGDLAPQTSAGRIFVAAWVMLGGIALLTAAIGKTTSSVIDAWRKGMKGKGDFTGKVGHTVLIGWEGASSERVIELLLQDETSNDNLIVICDCSLEENPMPGKAAFIRGESLSSTALLLRAGVPGAERVLVRTPSDDLTLATVLAVNQLSPVGHVVAHFNESEIAALASSYAPRLECTSSMAIEMLVRASQDPGSSVVINELLCVGQGATQYLMKLPDAFEATFGELYTQMKERHNATLIGYRAKGVQQPSINPPSATAVKGGELFYIASTRLKEISHGMA
;
A
#
# COMPACT_ATOMS: atom_id res chain seq x y z
N MET A 1 -8.96 -22.98 46.42
CA MET A 1 -9.01 -22.21 45.14
C MET A 1 -10.39 -21.57 45.07
N SER A 2 -10.49 -20.23 45.18
CA SER A 2 -11.78 -19.54 45.34
C SER A 2 -12.71 -19.88 44.18
N ILE A 3 -13.97 -20.19 44.48
CA ILE A 3 -15.06 -20.43 43.50
C ILE A 3 -15.09 -19.34 42.43
N PHE A 4 -14.70 -18.11 42.78
CA PHE A 4 -14.58 -16.97 41.87
C PHE A 4 -13.53 -17.15 40.76
N LEU A 5 -12.40 -17.81 41.04
CA LEU A 5 -11.36 -18.11 40.05
C LEU A 5 -11.80 -19.22 39.09
N LEU A 6 -12.51 -20.23 39.60
CA LEU A 6 -13.08 -21.31 38.77
C LEU A 6 -14.21 -20.79 37.87
N LEU A 7 -15.10 -19.94 38.38
CA LEU A 7 -16.14 -19.26 37.59
C LEU A 7 -15.53 -18.34 36.52
N ARG A 8 -14.48 -17.59 36.86
CA ARG A 8 -13.76 -16.74 35.92
C ARG A 8 -13.04 -17.55 34.83
N MET A 9 -12.41 -18.68 35.19
CA MET A 9 -11.79 -19.60 34.21
C MET A 9 -12.83 -20.28 33.33
N TYR A 10 -13.95 -20.74 33.88
CA TYR A 10 -15.00 -21.36 33.09
C TYR A 10 -15.64 -20.34 32.14
N ALA A 11 -15.95 -19.14 32.62
CA ALA A 11 -16.45 -18.04 31.80
C ALA A 11 -15.45 -17.69 30.68
N SER A 12 -14.17 -17.49 30.99
CA SER A 12 -13.17 -17.17 29.95
C SER A 12 -12.95 -18.31 28.96
N SER A 13 -13.03 -19.57 29.40
CA SER A 13 -12.90 -20.75 28.52
C SER A 13 -14.10 -20.91 27.59
N LEU A 14 -15.31 -20.55 28.04
CA LEU A 14 -16.52 -20.59 27.24
C LEU A 14 -16.49 -19.50 26.14
N PHE A 15 -16.05 -18.29 26.49
CA PHE A 15 -15.88 -17.20 25.54
C PHE A 15 -14.78 -17.46 24.49
N HIS A 16 -13.75 -18.26 24.81
CA HIS A 16 -12.70 -18.61 23.86
C HIS A 16 -13.03 -19.80 22.95
N ARG A 17 -13.83 -20.79 23.41
CA ARG A 17 -14.18 -21.97 22.59
C ARG A 17 -15.37 -21.75 21.66
N PHE A 18 -16.27 -20.81 21.96
CA PHE A 18 -17.52 -20.62 21.21
C PHE A 18 -17.61 -19.24 20.51
N GLY A 19 -16.61 -18.88 19.70
CA GLY A 19 -16.55 -17.68 18.82
C GLY A 19 -17.73 -16.68 18.82
N TRP A 20 -18.40 -16.49 17.68
CA TRP A 20 -19.63 -15.68 17.58
C TRP A 20 -20.88 -16.48 17.96
N ALA A 21 -20.86 -17.80 17.73
CA ALA A 21 -21.99 -18.69 17.99
C ALA A 21 -22.36 -18.77 19.48
N GLY A 22 -21.37 -18.77 20.38
CA GLY A 22 -21.60 -18.81 21.83
C GLY A 22 -22.25 -17.54 22.35
N LEU A 23 -21.87 -16.38 21.82
CA LEU A 23 -22.50 -15.11 22.16
C LEU A 23 -23.96 -15.06 21.69
N ILE A 24 -24.23 -15.53 20.46
CA ILE A 24 -25.61 -15.62 19.93
C ILE A 24 -26.46 -16.57 20.76
N VAL A 25 -25.92 -17.73 21.14
CA VAL A 25 -26.62 -18.70 22.00
C VAL A 25 -26.87 -18.11 23.39
N ALA A 26 -25.89 -17.47 24.00
CA ALA A 26 -26.06 -16.83 25.32
C ALA A 26 -27.11 -15.71 25.28
N LEU A 27 -27.11 -14.89 24.22
CA LEU A 27 -28.13 -13.86 24.01
C LEU A 27 -29.53 -14.48 23.82
N GLY A 28 -29.64 -15.54 23.01
CA GLY A 28 -30.90 -16.24 22.79
C GLY A 28 -31.45 -16.88 24.07
N VAL A 29 -30.59 -17.51 24.88
CA VAL A 29 -30.97 -18.06 26.18
C VAL A 29 -31.42 -16.95 27.13
N HIS A 30 -30.66 -15.85 27.22
CA HIS A 30 -31.00 -14.75 28.13
C HIS A 30 -32.31 -14.04 27.74
N LEU A 31 -32.53 -13.80 26.44
CA LEU A 31 -33.81 -13.28 25.93
C LEU A 31 -34.97 -14.22 26.25
N SER A 32 -34.78 -15.52 26.05
CA SER A 32 -35.82 -16.53 26.31
C SER A 32 -36.17 -16.62 27.80
N THR A 33 -35.16 -16.63 28.68
CA THR A 33 -35.39 -16.67 30.13
C THR A 33 -35.93 -15.35 30.68
N ALA A 34 -35.55 -14.21 30.09
CA ALA A 34 -36.13 -12.91 30.42
C ALA A 34 -37.62 -12.87 30.06
N TYR A 35 -37.99 -13.32 28.86
CA TYR A 35 -39.38 -13.40 28.42
C TYR A 35 -40.20 -14.32 29.33
N LEU A 36 -39.71 -15.54 29.56
CA LEU A 36 -40.42 -16.53 30.38
C LEU A 36 -40.56 -16.06 31.84
N GLY A 37 -39.52 -15.43 32.39
CA GLY A 37 -39.55 -14.85 33.73
C GLY A 37 -40.59 -13.75 33.87
N LEU A 38 -40.74 -12.86 32.88
CA LEU A 38 -41.78 -11.83 32.88
C LEU A 38 -43.20 -12.44 32.83
N VAL A 39 -43.40 -13.48 32.01
CA VAL A 39 -44.68 -14.21 31.94
C VAL A 39 -45.02 -14.85 33.29
N LEU A 40 -44.06 -15.56 33.91
CA LEU A 40 -44.25 -16.27 35.18
C LEU A 40 -44.49 -15.33 36.36
N LEU A 41 -43.91 -14.12 36.32
CA LEU A 41 -44.06 -13.12 37.38
C LEU A 41 -45.26 -12.19 37.17
N GLY A 42 -46.09 -12.44 36.16
CA GLY A 42 -47.34 -11.70 35.93
C GLY A 42 -47.17 -10.35 35.22
N GLU A 43 -46.03 -10.09 34.59
CA GLU A 43 -45.73 -8.83 33.88
C GLU A 43 -46.25 -8.85 32.42
N GLN A 44 -47.51 -9.24 32.23
CA GLN A 44 -48.10 -9.49 30.90
C GLN A 44 -48.03 -8.27 29.97
N HIS A 45 -48.09 -7.05 30.50
CA HIS A 45 -47.99 -5.81 29.72
C HIS A 45 -46.62 -5.62 29.05
N LEU A 46 -45.57 -6.33 29.50
CA LEU A 46 -44.23 -6.29 28.90
C LEU A 46 -43.98 -7.40 27.88
N THR A 47 -44.91 -8.34 27.69
CA THR A 47 -44.67 -9.59 26.94
C THR A 47 -45.16 -9.56 25.49
N ALA A 48 -45.87 -8.52 25.07
CA ALA A 48 -46.16 -8.33 23.64
C ALA A 48 -44.84 -8.19 22.86
N ALA A 49 -44.68 -8.88 21.73
CA ALA A 49 -43.37 -9.07 21.08
C ALA A 49 -42.59 -7.76 20.84
N ALA A 50 -43.23 -6.73 20.29
CA ALA A 50 -42.60 -5.43 20.05
C ALA A 50 -42.25 -4.71 21.37
N THR A 51 -43.17 -4.73 22.34
CA THR A 51 -43.00 -4.14 23.67
C THR A 51 -41.86 -4.79 24.44
N PHE A 52 -41.76 -6.12 24.39
CA PHE A 52 -40.70 -6.89 25.03
C PHE A 52 -39.33 -6.54 24.45
N ILE A 53 -39.20 -6.55 23.13
CA ILE A 53 -37.94 -6.22 22.45
C ILE A 53 -37.53 -4.78 22.79
N TYR A 54 -38.46 -3.83 22.72
CA TYR A 54 -38.19 -2.43 23.05
C TYR A 54 -37.77 -2.26 24.52
N PHE A 55 -38.52 -2.82 25.48
CA PHE A 55 -38.17 -2.81 26.90
C PHE A 55 -36.81 -3.45 27.17
N TYR A 56 -36.55 -4.62 26.59
CA TYR A 56 -35.30 -5.35 26.77
C TYR A 56 -34.11 -4.56 26.23
N LEU A 57 -34.22 -3.96 25.04
CA LEU A 57 -33.17 -3.15 24.44
C LEU A 57 -32.93 -1.87 25.24
N THR A 58 -33.97 -1.11 25.60
CA THR A 58 -33.81 0.15 26.35
C THR A 58 -33.21 -0.09 27.74
N THR A 59 -33.53 -1.22 28.36
CA THR A 59 -32.95 -1.66 29.64
C THR A 59 -31.49 -2.11 29.48
N THR A 60 -31.21 -2.98 28.51
CA THR A 60 -29.88 -3.57 28.29
C THR A 60 -28.86 -2.55 27.78
N LEU A 61 -29.31 -1.61 26.93
CA LEU A 61 -28.51 -0.48 26.44
C LEU A 61 -28.39 0.64 27.48
N THR A 62 -28.94 0.47 28.68
CA THR A 62 -28.88 1.45 29.78
C THR A 62 -29.51 2.80 29.46
N VAL A 63 -30.44 2.86 28.50
CA VAL A 63 -31.17 4.09 28.13
C VAL A 63 -32.27 4.38 29.14
N GLY A 64 -33.11 3.39 29.43
CA GLY A 64 -34.11 3.43 30.49
C GLY A 64 -35.07 4.63 30.44
N TYR A 65 -35.85 4.78 29.36
CA TYR A 65 -36.83 5.87 29.23
C TYR A 65 -37.88 5.91 30.36
N GLY A 66 -38.14 4.78 31.02
CA GLY A 66 -39.07 4.68 32.14
C GLY A 66 -40.55 4.60 31.74
N ASP A 67 -40.83 4.51 30.44
CA ASP A 67 -42.15 4.30 29.85
C ASP A 67 -42.66 2.85 30.05
N LEU A 68 -41.75 1.88 30.13
CA LEU A 68 -42.03 0.48 30.43
C LEU A 68 -41.21 0.01 31.63
N ALA A 69 -41.88 -0.55 32.64
CA ALA A 69 -41.24 -1.08 33.83
C ALA A 69 -42.04 -2.23 34.45
N PRO A 70 -41.38 -3.14 35.19
CA PRO A 70 -42.07 -4.17 35.97
C PRO A 70 -42.88 -3.54 37.11
N GLN A 71 -44.13 -3.97 37.24
CA GLN A 71 -45.06 -3.43 38.24
C GLN A 71 -45.07 -4.26 39.53
N THR A 72 -44.75 -5.55 39.46
CA THR A 72 -44.73 -6.45 40.62
C THR A 72 -43.42 -6.37 41.39
N SER A 73 -43.47 -6.61 42.70
CA SER A 73 -42.27 -6.63 43.55
C SER A 73 -41.25 -7.68 43.10
N ALA A 74 -41.74 -8.87 42.72
CA ALA A 74 -40.89 -9.96 42.23
C ALA A 74 -40.32 -9.66 40.83
N GLY A 75 -41.13 -9.09 39.92
CA GLY A 75 -40.69 -8.65 38.60
C GLY A 75 -39.59 -7.59 38.66
N ARG A 76 -39.69 -6.62 39.59
CA ARG A 76 -38.65 -5.62 39.83
C ARG A 76 -37.31 -6.25 40.22
N ILE A 77 -37.33 -7.19 41.17
CA ILE A 77 -36.11 -7.90 41.61
C ILE A 77 -35.54 -8.74 40.47
N PHE A 78 -36.38 -9.47 39.73
CA PHE A 78 -35.97 -10.29 38.60
C PHE A 78 -35.33 -9.46 37.48
N VAL A 79 -35.97 -8.35 37.08
CA VAL A 79 -35.43 -7.46 36.05
C VAL A 79 -34.10 -6.86 36.50
N ALA A 80 -33.99 -6.41 37.75
CA ALA A 80 -32.74 -5.85 38.27
C ALA A 80 -31.61 -6.90 38.31
N ALA A 81 -31.88 -8.09 38.83
CA ALA A 81 -30.85 -9.11 39.04
C ALA A 81 -30.46 -9.88 37.76
N TRP A 82 -31.43 -10.16 36.88
CA TRP A 82 -31.23 -10.99 35.70
C TRP A 82 -31.15 -10.18 34.41
N VAL A 83 -32.17 -9.36 34.14
CA VAL A 83 -32.29 -8.65 32.85
C VAL A 83 -31.23 -7.55 32.74
N MET A 84 -31.11 -6.68 33.75
CA MET A 84 -30.14 -5.58 33.75
C MET A 84 -28.70 -6.07 33.83
N LEU A 85 -28.34 -6.86 34.86
CA LEU A 85 -26.97 -7.34 35.03
C LEU A 85 -26.52 -8.26 33.88
N GLY A 86 -27.38 -9.20 33.48
CA GLY A 86 -27.09 -10.10 32.37
C GLY A 86 -27.05 -9.38 31.02
N GLY A 87 -27.97 -8.43 30.80
CA GLY A 87 -28.00 -7.60 29.60
C GLY A 87 -26.72 -6.79 29.45
N ILE A 88 -26.30 -6.05 30.48
CA ILE A 88 -25.06 -5.27 30.48
C ILE A 88 -23.84 -6.17 30.22
N ALA A 89 -23.78 -7.35 30.84
CA ALA A 89 -22.68 -8.30 30.63
C ALA A 89 -22.61 -8.78 29.18
N LEU A 90 -23.75 -9.12 28.57
CA LEU A 90 -23.83 -9.56 27.17
C LEU A 90 -23.53 -8.42 26.19
N LEU A 91 -24.03 -7.22 26.45
CA LEU A 91 -23.73 -6.03 25.65
C LEU A 91 -22.23 -5.72 25.66
N THR A 92 -21.62 -5.73 26.84
CA THR A 92 -20.18 -5.50 27.00
C THR A 92 -19.37 -6.56 26.25
N ALA A 93 -19.76 -7.83 26.34
CA ALA A 93 -19.13 -8.90 25.60
C ALA A 93 -19.28 -8.74 24.07
N ALA A 94 -20.45 -8.32 23.60
CA ALA A 94 -20.73 -8.08 22.18
C ALA A 94 -19.87 -6.92 21.63
N ILE A 95 -19.78 -5.82 22.36
CA ILE A 95 -18.92 -4.69 22.00
C ILE A 95 -17.46 -5.14 21.96
N GLY A 96 -16.96 -5.80 23.01
CA GLY A 96 -15.57 -6.28 23.06
C GLY A 96 -15.25 -7.27 21.91
N LYS A 97 -16.18 -8.13 21.55
CA LYS A 97 -16.01 -9.07 20.43
C LYS A 97 -16.00 -8.37 19.07
N THR A 98 -16.86 -7.38 18.90
CA THR A 98 -16.91 -6.56 17.68
C THR A 98 -15.61 -5.78 17.51
N THR A 99 -15.17 -5.09 18.57
CA THR A 99 -13.90 -4.34 18.59
C THR A 99 -12.70 -5.24 18.28
N SER A 100 -12.58 -6.39 18.94
CA SER A 100 -11.48 -7.34 18.66
C SER A 100 -11.53 -7.89 17.24
N SER A 101 -12.71 -8.15 16.67
CA SER A 101 -12.83 -8.61 15.29
C SER A 101 -12.40 -7.54 14.28
N VAL A 102 -12.74 -6.27 14.53
CA VAL A 102 -12.28 -5.13 13.72
C VAL A 102 -10.76 -4.99 13.80
N ILE A 103 -10.20 -5.05 15.02
CA ILE A 103 -8.75 -5.00 15.24
C ILE A 103 -8.05 -6.17 14.54
N ASP A 104 -8.58 -7.39 14.63
CA ASP A 104 -7.99 -8.56 13.99
C ASP A 104 -8.04 -8.46 12.45
N ALA A 105 -9.12 -7.90 11.90
CA ALA A 105 -9.23 -7.63 10.47
C ALA A 105 -8.20 -6.59 10.02
N TRP A 106 -8.04 -5.50 10.78
CA TRP A 106 -7.00 -4.49 10.53
C TRP A 106 -5.60 -5.11 10.62
N ARG A 107 -5.34 -5.90 11.66
CA ARG A 107 -4.07 -6.58 11.89
C ARG A 107 -3.73 -7.59 10.81
N LYS A 108 -4.71 -8.22 10.16
CA LYS A 108 -4.46 -9.12 9.00
C LYS A 108 -3.87 -8.36 7.81
N GLY A 109 -4.35 -7.14 7.53
CA GLY A 109 -3.78 -6.26 6.50
C GLY A 109 -2.39 -5.75 6.89
N MET A 110 -2.15 -5.53 8.18
CA MET A 110 -0.84 -5.10 8.67
C MET A 110 0.21 -6.22 8.67
N LYS A 111 -0.15 -7.48 8.86
CA LYS A 111 0.81 -8.59 9.03
C LYS A 111 1.42 -9.15 7.74
N GLY A 112 1.21 -8.51 6.60
CA GLY A 112 1.82 -8.95 5.35
C GLY A 112 1.22 -10.23 4.76
N LYS A 113 -0.02 -10.58 5.13
CA LYS A 113 -0.71 -11.79 4.67
C LYS A 113 -1.49 -11.60 3.36
N GLY A 114 -1.30 -10.46 2.69
CA GLY A 114 -1.94 -10.20 1.40
C GLY A 114 -1.50 -11.16 0.30
N ASP A 115 -2.32 -11.24 -0.75
CA ASP A 115 -2.07 -11.97 -1.98
C ASP A 115 -2.57 -11.14 -3.18
N PHE A 116 -1.67 -10.91 -4.14
CA PHE A 116 -1.81 -10.03 -5.28
C PHE A 116 -1.40 -10.73 -6.59
N THR A 117 -1.27 -12.06 -6.62
CA THR A 117 -0.79 -12.81 -7.79
C THR A 117 -1.55 -12.52 -9.11
N GLY A 118 -2.83 -12.15 -9.05
CA GLY A 118 -3.64 -11.82 -10.22
C GLY A 118 -3.81 -10.32 -10.51
N LYS A 119 -3.10 -9.44 -9.80
CA LYS A 119 -3.23 -7.99 -9.97
C LYS A 119 -2.36 -7.50 -11.12
N VAL A 120 -2.87 -6.48 -11.82
CA VAL A 120 -2.19 -5.82 -12.95
C VAL A 120 -2.31 -4.31 -12.82
N GLY A 121 -1.37 -3.57 -13.41
CA GLY A 121 -1.43 -2.10 -13.40
C GLY A 121 -1.13 -1.48 -12.04
N HIS A 122 -0.34 -2.16 -11.20
CA HIS A 122 0.03 -1.70 -9.86
C HIS A 122 1.55 -1.57 -9.72
N THR A 123 1.97 -0.90 -8.65
CA THR A 123 3.39 -0.70 -8.33
C THR A 123 3.82 -1.61 -7.18
N VAL A 124 4.97 -2.26 -7.31
CA VAL A 124 5.55 -3.11 -6.25
C VAL A 124 6.87 -2.51 -5.78
N LEU A 125 7.00 -2.28 -4.47
CA LEU A 125 8.25 -1.88 -3.82
C LEU A 125 8.83 -3.08 -3.06
N ILE A 126 9.98 -3.58 -3.49
CA ILE A 126 10.67 -4.74 -2.91
C ILE A 126 11.83 -4.27 -2.04
N GLY A 127 11.77 -4.66 -0.77
CA GLY A 127 12.66 -4.18 0.28
C GLY A 127 12.16 -2.90 0.93
N TRP A 128 12.56 -2.69 2.18
CA TRP A 128 12.22 -1.50 2.95
C TRP A 128 13.44 -0.94 3.69
N GLU A 129 13.65 0.36 3.54
CA GLU A 129 14.78 1.10 4.11
C GLU A 129 14.29 2.36 4.85
N GLY A 130 13.25 2.21 5.66
CA GLY A 130 12.76 3.28 6.54
C GLY A 130 12.36 4.54 5.77
N ALA A 131 12.82 5.71 6.24
CA ALA A 131 12.44 7.01 5.72
C ALA A 131 12.71 7.21 4.22
N SER A 132 13.74 6.55 3.66
CA SER A 132 14.01 6.64 2.22
C SER A 132 12.90 5.97 1.41
N SER A 133 12.39 4.83 1.88
CA SER A 133 11.30 4.09 1.25
C SER A 133 9.94 4.77 1.46
N GLU A 134 9.72 5.40 2.61
CA GLU A 134 8.55 6.28 2.84
C GLU A 134 8.52 7.40 1.82
N ARG A 135 9.65 8.08 1.62
CA ARG A 135 9.76 9.17 0.64
C ARG A 135 9.48 8.71 -0.78
N VAL A 136 9.93 7.51 -1.17
CA VAL A 136 9.62 6.91 -2.49
C VAL A 136 8.10 6.78 -2.66
N ILE A 137 7.40 6.22 -1.67
CA ILE A 137 5.95 6.06 -1.73
C ILE A 137 5.23 7.41 -1.82
N GLU A 138 5.66 8.40 -1.04
CA GLU A 138 5.06 9.73 -1.09
C GLU A 138 5.24 10.40 -2.44
N LEU A 139 6.40 10.27 -3.07
CA LEU A 139 6.67 10.79 -4.40
C LEU A 139 5.81 10.11 -5.47
N LEU A 140 5.64 8.78 -5.38
CA LEU A 140 4.77 8.04 -6.30
C LEU A 140 3.31 8.48 -6.17
N LEU A 141 2.83 8.71 -4.94
CA LEU A 141 1.47 9.17 -4.69
C LEU A 141 1.21 10.62 -5.11
N GLN A 142 2.26 11.44 -5.29
CA GLN A 142 2.17 12.83 -5.75
C GLN A 142 2.11 12.96 -7.27
N ASP A 143 2.51 11.93 -8.02
CA ASP A 143 2.49 11.97 -9.48
C ASP A 143 1.07 11.72 -10.02
N GLU A 144 0.32 12.80 -10.27
CA GLU A 144 -1.04 12.77 -10.82
C GLU A 144 -1.14 12.10 -12.22
N THR A 145 -0.02 11.91 -12.91
CA THR A 145 0.01 11.28 -14.24
C THR A 145 0.12 9.76 -14.18
N SER A 146 0.46 9.22 -13.01
CA SER A 146 0.65 7.80 -12.74
C SER A 146 -0.63 7.19 -12.18
N ASN A 147 -1.10 6.07 -12.75
CA ASN A 147 -2.31 5.38 -12.30
C ASN A 147 -2.02 4.50 -11.05
N ASP A 148 -1.32 5.04 -10.05
CA ASP A 148 -0.83 4.34 -8.86
C ASP A 148 -1.92 4.12 -7.80
N ASN A 149 -3.06 3.56 -8.22
CA ASN A 149 -4.15 3.23 -7.31
C ASN A 149 -3.80 2.11 -6.32
N LEU A 150 -2.71 1.38 -6.56
CA LEU A 150 -2.25 0.31 -5.70
C LEU A 150 -0.73 0.23 -5.65
N ILE A 151 -0.17 0.48 -4.47
CA ILE A 151 1.24 0.23 -4.14
C ILE A 151 1.31 -0.96 -3.19
N VAL A 152 2.19 -1.93 -3.49
CA VAL A 152 2.42 -3.14 -2.70
C VAL A 152 3.85 -3.14 -2.20
N ILE A 153 4.04 -3.05 -0.88
CA ILE A 153 5.34 -3.18 -0.22
C ILE A 153 5.60 -4.65 0.07
N CYS A 154 6.78 -5.12 -0.28
CA CYS A 154 7.22 -6.49 -0.12
C CYS A 154 8.51 -6.52 0.71
N ASP A 155 8.44 -7.01 1.95
CA ASP A 155 9.61 -7.10 2.83
C ASP A 155 9.67 -8.44 3.61
N CYS A 156 10.84 -8.81 4.13
CA CYS A 156 11.00 -10.01 4.97
C CYS A 156 11.31 -9.69 6.45
N SER A 157 11.87 -8.52 6.72
CA SER A 157 12.31 -8.07 8.04
C SER A 157 11.20 -7.38 8.84
N LEU A 158 10.29 -6.68 8.16
CA LEU A 158 9.20 -5.96 8.80
C LEU A 158 8.15 -6.89 9.41
N GLU A 159 7.73 -6.58 10.63
CA GLU A 159 6.66 -7.32 11.30
C GLU A 159 5.26 -6.88 10.87
N GLU A 160 5.10 -5.58 10.61
CA GLU A 160 3.83 -4.94 10.28
C GLU A 160 3.99 -3.95 9.12
N ASN A 161 2.87 -3.60 8.48
CA ASN A 161 2.83 -2.67 7.35
C ASN A 161 3.35 -1.30 7.78
N PRO A 162 4.43 -0.80 7.16
CA PRO A 162 5.04 0.47 7.55
C PRO A 162 4.24 1.68 7.07
N MET A 163 3.36 1.53 6.07
CA MET A 163 2.54 2.60 5.50
C MET A 163 1.05 2.23 5.42
N PRO A 164 0.36 1.99 6.56
CA PRO A 164 -1.05 1.63 6.58
C PRO A 164 -1.93 2.69 5.91
N GLY A 165 -2.90 2.25 5.11
CA GLY A 165 -3.84 3.12 4.39
C GLY A 165 -3.28 3.80 3.13
N LYS A 166 -1.95 3.82 2.96
CA LYS A 166 -1.29 4.33 1.74
C LYS A 166 -0.82 3.20 0.82
N ALA A 167 -0.34 2.10 1.39
CA ALA A 167 0.14 0.95 0.63
C ALA A 167 -0.30 -0.37 1.26
N ALA A 168 -0.47 -1.38 0.42
CA ALA A 168 -0.59 -2.76 0.86
C ALA A 168 0.78 -3.32 1.26
N PHE A 169 0.78 -4.33 2.12
CA PHE A 169 2.01 -4.96 2.58
C PHE A 169 1.94 -6.48 2.44
N ILE A 170 3.06 -7.07 2.04
CA ILE A 170 3.29 -8.50 1.98
C ILE A 170 4.60 -8.82 2.66
N ARG A 171 4.53 -9.81 3.53
CA ARG A 171 5.69 -10.40 4.18
C ARG A 171 6.00 -11.76 3.60
N GLY A 172 7.28 -12.02 3.35
CA GLY A 172 7.79 -13.34 3.01
C GLY A 172 9.06 -13.69 3.78
N GLU A 173 9.62 -14.85 3.47
CA GLU A 173 10.83 -15.35 4.13
C GLU A 173 12.10 -14.72 3.57
N SER A 174 12.12 -14.40 2.28
CA SER A 174 13.24 -13.78 1.59
C SER A 174 12.74 -12.94 0.40
N LEU A 175 13.41 -11.83 0.13
CA LEU A 175 13.14 -10.96 -1.03
C LEU A 175 13.44 -11.63 -2.38
N SER A 176 14.32 -12.64 -2.40
CA SER A 176 14.61 -13.45 -3.59
C SER A 176 13.69 -14.66 -3.75
N SER A 177 12.71 -14.86 -2.85
CA SER A 177 11.78 -15.97 -2.93
C SER A 177 10.75 -15.77 -4.04
N THR A 178 10.73 -16.70 -5.00
CA THR A 178 9.73 -16.73 -6.08
C THR A 178 8.31 -16.70 -5.54
N ALA A 179 8.02 -17.42 -4.45
CA ALA A 179 6.69 -17.46 -3.85
C ALA A 179 6.25 -16.09 -3.31
N LEU A 180 7.17 -15.33 -2.71
CA LEU A 180 6.89 -13.97 -2.25
C LEU A 180 6.63 -13.02 -3.43
N LEU A 181 7.51 -13.04 -4.43
CA LEU A 181 7.41 -12.17 -5.59
C LEU A 181 6.13 -12.44 -6.42
N LEU A 182 5.72 -13.71 -6.55
CA LEU A 182 4.45 -14.09 -7.16
C LEU A 182 3.26 -13.59 -6.34
N ARG A 183 3.28 -13.75 -5.01
CA ARG A 183 2.23 -13.22 -4.12
C ARG A 183 2.17 -11.69 -4.16
N ALA A 184 3.28 -11.01 -4.40
CA ALA A 184 3.32 -9.56 -4.63
C ALA A 184 2.78 -9.12 -5.99
N GLY A 185 2.48 -10.06 -6.88
CA GLY A 185 1.98 -9.74 -8.22
C GLY A 185 3.06 -9.12 -9.11
N VAL A 186 4.34 -9.38 -8.85
CA VAL A 186 5.46 -8.87 -9.66
C VAL A 186 5.27 -9.09 -11.16
N PRO A 187 4.80 -10.27 -11.66
CA PRO A 187 4.64 -10.48 -13.09
C PRO A 187 3.68 -9.47 -13.77
N GLY A 188 2.61 -9.06 -13.09
CA GLY A 188 1.58 -8.17 -13.62
C GLY A 188 1.78 -6.68 -13.27
N ALA A 189 2.77 -6.37 -12.45
CA ALA A 189 3.05 -5.01 -12.02
C ALA A 189 3.44 -4.12 -13.21
N GLU A 190 2.95 -2.89 -13.23
CA GLU A 190 3.34 -1.87 -14.21
C GLU A 190 4.74 -1.33 -13.90
N ARG A 191 5.05 -1.22 -12.60
CA ARG A 191 6.32 -0.72 -12.09
C ARG A 191 6.78 -1.56 -10.90
N VAL A 192 8.05 -1.94 -10.89
CA VAL A 192 8.69 -2.65 -9.78
C VAL A 192 9.93 -1.89 -9.36
N LEU A 193 10.01 -1.51 -8.09
CA LEU A 193 11.15 -0.82 -7.50
C LEU A 193 11.84 -1.78 -6.53
N VAL A 194 13.13 -2.04 -6.73
CA VAL A 194 13.94 -2.88 -5.83
C VAL A 194 14.91 -1.98 -5.09
N ARG A 195 14.73 -1.90 -3.76
CA ARG A 195 15.60 -1.14 -2.87
C ARG A 195 15.75 -1.92 -1.57
N THR A 196 16.91 -2.53 -1.39
CA THR A 196 17.19 -3.37 -0.22
C THR A 196 18.36 -2.80 0.58
N PRO A 197 18.57 -3.20 1.85
CA PRO A 197 19.63 -2.65 2.70
C PRO A 197 21.06 -2.97 2.23
N SER A 198 21.26 -3.92 1.31
CA SER A 198 22.58 -4.28 0.79
C SER A 198 22.55 -4.67 -0.68
N ASP A 199 23.65 -4.40 -1.38
CA ASP A 199 23.74 -4.66 -2.82
C ASP A 199 23.72 -6.15 -3.16
N ASP A 200 24.26 -7.00 -2.29
CA ASP A 200 24.17 -8.46 -2.44
C ASP A 200 22.72 -8.95 -2.47
N LEU A 201 21.89 -8.40 -1.57
CA LEU A 201 20.47 -8.74 -1.49
C LEU A 201 19.69 -8.14 -2.66
N THR A 202 20.03 -6.92 -3.08
CA THR A 202 19.49 -6.30 -4.29
C THR A 202 19.81 -7.15 -5.51
N LEU A 203 21.06 -7.59 -5.69
CA LEU A 203 21.50 -8.43 -6.81
C LEU A 203 20.72 -9.76 -6.83
N ALA A 204 20.64 -10.47 -5.71
CA ALA A 204 19.88 -11.71 -5.61
C ALA A 204 18.39 -11.52 -5.95
N THR A 205 17.80 -10.41 -5.48
CA THR A 205 16.41 -10.05 -5.76
C THR A 205 16.20 -9.71 -7.23
N VAL A 206 17.10 -8.94 -7.85
CA VAL A 206 17.08 -8.60 -9.28
C VAL A 206 17.11 -9.85 -10.15
N LEU A 207 17.98 -10.81 -9.82
CA LEU A 207 18.04 -12.08 -10.55
C LEU A 207 16.74 -12.87 -10.42
N ALA A 208 16.14 -12.92 -9.22
CA ALA A 208 14.86 -13.59 -8.99
C ALA A 208 13.70 -12.90 -9.74
N VAL A 209 13.65 -11.56 -9.73
CA VAL A 209 12.65 -10.77 -10.47
C VAL A 209 12.81 -10.97 -11.98
N ASN A 210 14.05 -10.99 -12.49
CA ASN A 210 14.31 -11.18 -13.92
C ASN A 210 13.80 -12.54 -14.43
N GLN A 211 13.88 -13.60 -13.61
CA GLN A 211 13.32 -14.92 -13.95
C GLN A 211 11.79 -14.89 -14.12
N LEU A 212 11.09 -14.03 -13.38
CA LEU A 212 9.64 -13.88 -13.48
C LEU A 212 9.18 -13.13 -14.74
N SER A 213 10.11 -12.45 -15.43
CA SER A 213 9.82 -11.66 -16.64
C SER A 213 8.60 -10.74 -16.48
N PRO A 214 8.65 -9.80 -15.52
CA PRO A 214 7.55 -8.86 -15.31
C PRO A 214 7.24 -8.05 -16.58
N VAL A 215 5.96 -7.76 -16.79
CA VAL A 215 5.48 -7.01 -17.97
C VAL A 215 5.89 -5.54 -17.90
N GLY A 216 5.90 -4.98 -16.69
CA GLY A 216 6.21 -3.58 -16.43
C GLY A 216 7.69 -3.25 -16.37
N HIS A 217 7.96 -1.98 -16.07
CA HIS A 217 9.31 -1.47 -15.90
C HIS A 217 9.85 -1.81 -14.51
N VAL A 218 11.08 -2.30 -14.44
CA VAL A 218 11.72 -2.66 -13.18
C VAL A 218 12.95 -1.79 -13.00
N VAL A 219 13.04 -1.12 -11.85
CA VAL A 219 14.20 -0.34 -11.46
C VAL A 219 14.77 -0.91 -10.17
N ALA A 220 16.08 -1.20 -10.17
CA ALA A 220 16.81 -1.63 -8.99
C ALA A 220 17.88 -0.61 -8.61
N HIS A 221 17.99 -0.30 -7.33
CA HIS A 221 18.97 0.62 -6.82
C HIS A 221 20.10 -0.10 -6.06
N PHE A 222 21.33 0.23 -6.42
CA PHE A 222 22.56 -0.24 -5.79
C PHE A 222 23.32 0.94 -5.18
N ASN A 223 24.07 0.69 -4.11
CA ASN A 223 24.98 1.66 -3.54
C ASN A 223 26.26 1.76 -4.36
N GLU A 224 26.75 0.64 -4.89
CA GLU A 224 27.99 0.53 -5.65
C GLU A 224 27.73 0.37 -7.16
N SER A 225 28.40 1.20 -7.95
CA SER A 225 28.24 1.21 -9.42
C SER A 225 28.75 -0.06 -10.09
N GLU A 226 29.79 -0.70 -9.55
CA GLU A 226 30.33 -1.96 -10.07
C GLU A 226 29.32 -3.11 -9.96
N ILE A 227 28.58 -3.20 -8.84
CA ILE A 227 27.56 -4.23 -8.62
C ILE A 227 26.33 -3.95 -9.49
N ALA A 228 25.92 -2.69 -9.64
CA ALA A 228 24.88 -2.30 -10.60
C ALA A 228 25.23 -2.71 -12.05
N ALA A 229 26.49 -2.50 -12.46
CA ALA A 229 26.96 -2.91 -13.79
C ALA A 229 26.93 -4.43 -13.95
N LEU A 230 27.33 -5.18 -12.92
CA LEU A 230 27.23 -6.64 -12.90
C LEU A 230 25.78 -7.10 -13.02
N ALA A 231 24.87 -6.55 -12.22
CA ALA A 231 23.44 -6.87 -12.27
C ALA A 231 22.86 -6.63 -13.67
N SER A 232 23.22 -5.50 -14.29
CA SER A 232 22.80 -5.14 -15.65
C SER A 232 23.25 -6.16 -16.70
N SER A 233 24.43 -6.76 -16.53
CA SER A 233 24.95 -7.78 -17.45
C SER A 233 24.12 -9.07 -17.45
N TYR A 234 23.55 -9.44 -16.30
CA TYR A 234 22.70 -10.62 -16.15
C TYR A 234 21.21 -10.35 -16.34
N ALA A 235 20.77 -9.10 -16.12
CA ALA A 235 19.38 -8.67 -16.22
C ALA A 235 19.24 -7.42 -17.11
N PRO A 236 19.57 -7.49 -18.42
CA PRO A 236 19.65 -6.32 -19.30
C PRO A 236 18.31 -5.65 -19.61
N ARG A 237 17.19 -6.27 -19.23
CA ARG A 237 15.84 -5.70 -19.36
C ARG A 237 15.46 -4.82 -18.17
N LEU A 238 16.14 -4.98 -17.04
CA LEU A 238 15.88 -4.25 -15.81
C LEU A 238 16.81 -3.03 -15.81
N GLU A 239 16.31 -1.89 -15.33
CA GLU A 239 17.14 -0.71 -15.14
C GLU A 239 17.85 -0.82 -13.79
N CYS A 240 19.18 -0.93 -13.79
CA CYS A 240 19.97 -0.88 -12.56
C CYS A 240 20.61 0.50 -12.43
N THR A 241 20.32 1.17 -11.32
CA THR A 241 20.82 2.50 -10.97
C THR A 241 21.78 2.39 -9.80
N SER A 242 22.71 3.34 -9.69
CA SER A 242 23.61 3.46 -8.54
C SER A 242 23.50 4.83 -7.88
N SER A 243 23.92 4.94 -6.61
CA SER A 243 24.03 6.22 -5.92
C SER A 243 24.97 7.18 -6.67
N MET A 244 24.58 8.46 -6.78
CA MET A 244 25.38 9.55 -7.36
C MET A 244 25.89 10.54 -6.31
N ALA A 245 25.79 10.19 -5.02
CA ALA A 245 26.05 11.11 -3.92
C ALA A 245 27.50 11.63 -3.91
N ILE A 246 28.45 10.76 -4.29
CA ILE A 246 29.89 11.10 -4.30
C ILE A 246 30.19 12.06 -5.46
N GLU A 247 29.67 11.76 -6.65
CA GLU A 247 29.81 12.61 -7.84
C GLU A 247 29.20 13.98 -7.58
N MET A 248 28.03 14.04 -6.96
CA MET A 248 27.39 15.29 -6.57
C MET A 248 28.21 16.10 -5.56
N LEU A 249 28.82 15.43 -4.56
CA LEU A 249 29.71 16.09 -3.59
C LEU A 249 30.93 16.68 -4.28
N VAL A 250 31.58 15.91 -5.16
CA VAL A 250 32.75 16.37 -5.92
C VAL A 250 32.38 17.53 -6.85
N ARG A 251 31.26 17.42 -7.58
CA ARG A 251 30.77 18.49 -8.47
C ARG A 251 30.44 19.77 -7.70
N ALA A 252 29.76 19.66 -6.55
CA ALA A 252 29.46 20.80 -5.70
C ALA A 252 30.73 21.46 -5.12
N SER A 253 31.79 20.67 -4.85
CA SER A 253 33.07 21.20 -4.39
C SER A 253 33.86 21.91 -5.50
N GLN A 254 33.78 21.42 -6.74
CA GLN A 254 34.50 22.00 -7.87
C GLN A 254 33.77 23.22 -8.45
N ASP A 255 32.45 23.18 -8.44
CA ASP A 255 31.58 24.22 -8.98
C ASP A 255 30.39 24.43 -8.03
N PRO A 256 30.53 25.33 -7.03
CA PRO A 256 29.48 25.59 -6.05
C PRO A 256 28.16 26.04 -6.70
N GLY A 257 27.07 25.35 -6.37
CA GLY A 257 25.74 25.60 -6.92
C GLY A 257 25.38 24.72 -8.12
N SER A 258 26.35 24.04 -8.76
CA SER A 258 26.07 23.11 -9.86
C SER A 258 25.17 21.93 -9.46
N SER A 259 25.25 21.47 -8.21
CA SER A 259 24.40 20.41 -7.67
C SER A 259 22.93 20.81 -7.51
N VAL A 260 22.63 22.10 -7.36
CA VAL A 260 21.25 22.61 -7.24
C VAL A 260 20.48 22.36 -8.53
N VAL A 261 21.12 22.62 -9.67
CA VAL A 261 20.52 22.38 -11.00
C VAL A 261 20.25 20.89 -11.20
N ILE A 262 21.21 20.03 -10.84
CA ILE A 262 21.03 18.57 -10.95
C ILE A 262 19.85 18.10 -10.09
N ASN A 263 19.73 18.62 -8.86
CA ASN A 263 18.60 18.30 -7.98
C ASN A 263 17.26 18.77 -8.55
N GLU A 264 17.19 19.98 -9.12
CA GLU A 264 15.96 20.48 -9.74
C GLU A 264 15.52 19.58 -10.90
N LEU A 265 16.46 19.11 -11.72
CA LEU A 265 16.15 18.19 -12.82
C LEU A 265 15.59 16.83 -12.34
N LEU A 266 15.88 16.42 -11.11
CA LEU A 266 15.40 15.17 -10.51
C LEU A 266 14.06 15.34 -9.74
N CYS A 267 13.67 16.58 -9.42
CA CYS A 267 12.44 16.84 -8.67
C CYS A 267 11.19 16.72 -9.54
N VAL A 268 10.22 15.94 -9.08
CA VAL A 268 8.87 15.88 -9.69
C VAL A 268 8.01 17.01 -9.13
N GLY A 269 7.37 17.79 -10.01
CA GLY A 269 6.40 18.83 -9.62
C GLY A 269 6.99 20.20 -9.26
N GLN A 270 8.31 20.39 -9.32
CA GLN A 270 8.96 21.69 -9.19
C GLN A 270 9.93 21.93 -10.35
N GLY A 271 9.77 23.04 -11.06
CA GLY A 271 10.69 23.42 -12.13
C GLY A 271 10.57 22.57 -13.40
N ALA A 272 11.67 22.48 -14.15
CA ALA A 272 11.76 21.66 -15.34
C ALA A 272 12.49 20.33 -15.02
N THR A 273 11.98 19.22 -15.52
CA THR A 273 12.52 17.87 -15.29
C THR A 273 12.78 17.14 -16.61
N GLN A 274 13.41 15.98 -16.54
CA GLN A 274 13.82 15.17 -17.67
C GLN A 274 12.69 14.24 -18.13
N TYR A 275 12.46 14.19 -19.43
CA TYR A 275 11.49 13.29 -20.05
C TYR A 275 12.12 12.55 -21.23
N LEU A 276 11.63 11.34 -21.47
CA LEU A 276 11.92 10.55 -22.66
C LEU A 276 10.72 10.58 -23.60
N MET A 277 11.00 10.81 -24.89
CA MET A 277 10.02 10.69 -25.98
C MET A 277 10.51 9.67 -27.00
N LYS A 278 9.61 8.78 -27.42
CA LYS A 278 9.86 7.85 -28.54
C LYS A 278 9.48 8.53 -29.85
N LEU A 279 10.40 8.50 -30.82
CA LEU A 279 10.18 9.01 -32.15
C LEU A 279 9.63 7.91 -33.07
N PRO A 280 8.73 8.25 -34.00
CA PRO A 280 8.30 7.32 -35.06
C PRO A 280 9.47 6.88 -35.94
N ASP A 281 9.37 5.67 -36.48
CA ASP A 281 10.45 5.05 -37.27
C ASP A 281 10.81 5.80 -38.54
N ALA A 282 9.83 6.46 -39.15
CA ALA A 282 10.00 7.26 -40.36
C ALA A 282 10.52 8.68 -40.08
N PHE A 283 10.72 9.05 -38.82
CA PHE A 283 11.16 10.39 -38.45
C PHE A 283 12.63 10.61 -38.84
N GLU A 284 12.90 11.65 -39.61
CA GLU A 284 14.27 12.06 -39.97
C GLU A 284 14.44 13.57 -39.74
N ALA A 285 15.50 13.95 -39.02
CA ALA A 285 15.92 15.34 -38.83
C ALA A 285 17.39 15.39 -38.40
N THR A 286 17.96 16.59 -38.29
CA THR A 286 19.22 16.78 -37.56
C THR A 286 18.96 17.15 -36.10
N PHE A 287 19.89 16.78 -35.21
CA PHE A 287 19.79 17.11 -33.80
C PHE A 287 19.70 18.63 -33.55
N GLY A 288 20.42 19.44 -34.33
CA GLY A 288 20.39 20.90 -34.24
C GLY A 288 19.03 21.51 -34.61
N GLU A 289 18.41 21.03 -35.70
CA GLU A 289 17.07 21.48 -36.10
C GLU A 289 16.04 21.15 -35.02
N LEU A 290 16.08 19.92 -34.50
CA LEU A 290 15.22 19.48 -33.40
C LEU A 290 15.42 20.33 -32.16
N TYR A 291 16.67 20.60 -31.76
CA TYR A 291 16.99 21.42 -30.60
C TYR A 291 16.33 22.80 -30.70
N THR A 292 16.50 23.48 -31.83
CA THR A 292 15.91 24.80 -32.08
C THR A 292 14.39 24.74 -32.07
N GLN A 293 13.78 23.78 -32.78
CA GLN A 293 12.33 23.65 -32.85
C GLN A 293 11.70 23.34 -31.47
N MET A 294 12.29 22.44 -30.69
CA MET A 294 11.82 22.12 -29.35
C MET A 294 11.89 23.33 -28.43
N LYS A 295 12.96 24.13 -28.55
CA LYS A 295 13.13 25.33 -27.75
C LYS A 295 12.12 26.41 -28.13
N GLU A 296 11.93 26.67 -29.42
CA GLU A 296 11.04 27.74 -29.90
C GLU A 296 9.56 27.39 -29.72
N ARG A 297 9.16 26.16 -30.06
CA ARG A 297 7.73 25.78 -30.04
C ARG A 297 7.22 25.34 -28.67
N HIS A 298 8.09 24.72 -27.86
CA HIS A 298 7.68 24.06 -26.62
C HIS A 298 8.44 24.56 -25.39
N ASN A 299 9.38 25.50 -25.54
CA ASN A 299 10.31 25.90 -24.49
C ASN A 299 11.02 24.71 -23.82
N ALA A 300 11.25 23.64 -24.58
CA ALA A 300 11.90 22.43 -24.13
C ALA A 300 13.37 22.42 -24.58
N THR A 301 14.27 21.98 -23.71
CA THR A 301 15.70 21.89 -24.03
C THR A 301 16.04 20.44 -24.34
N LEU A 302 16.44 20.16 -25.57
CA LEU A 302 16.88 18.82 -25.96
C LEU A 302 18.28 18.55 -25.37
N ILE A 303 18.46 17.42 -24.68
CA ILE A 303 19.71 17.08 -23.98
C ILE A 303 20.42 15.86 -24.56
N GLY A 304 19.71 14.97 -25.25
CA GLY A 304 20.33 13.77 -25.80
C GLY A 304 19.46 12.98 -26.75
N TYR A 305 20.09 12.02 -27.41
CA TYR A 305 19.47 11.15 -28.41
C TYR A 305 20.01 9.73 -28.27
N ARG A 306 19.12 8.74 -28.36
CA ARG A 306 19.45 7.32 -28.46
C ARG A 306 18.89 6.74 -29.75
N ALA A 307 19.79 6.35 -30.64
CA ALA A 307 19.43 5.63 -31.86
C ALA A 307 18.91 4.22 -31.54
N LYS A 308 18.08 3.68 -32.43
CA LYS A 308 17.56 2.31 -32.29
C LYS A 308 18.68 1.28 -32.15
N GLY A 309 18.54 0.39 -31.17
CA GLY A 309 19.49 -0.70 -30.92
C GLY A 309 20.77 -0.28 -30.18
N VAL A 310 20.96 1.01 -29.90
CA VAL A 310 22.05 1.50 -29.05
C VAL A 310 21.58 1.50 -27.60
N GLN A 311 22.40 1.01 -26.66
CA GLN A 311 22.03 0.97 -25.25
C GLN A 311 22.13 2.34 -24.56
N GLN A 312 23.27 3.02 -24.72
CA GLN A 312 23.51 4.30 -24.07
C GLN A 312 23.14 5.49 -24.95
N PRO A 313 22.46 6.50 -24.41
CA PRO A 313 22.19 7.74 -25.13
C PRO A 313 23.47 8.55 -25.33
N SER A 314 23.55 9.28 -26.44
CA SER A 314 24.54 10.35 -26.61
C SER A 314 23.98 11.64 -26.00
N ILE A 315 24.70 12.20 -25.03
CA ILE A 315 24.37 13.48 -24.40
C ILE A 315 25.05 14.61 -25.17
N ASN A 316 24.29 15.66 -25.50
CA ASN A 316 24.72 16.80 -26.30
C ASN A 316 25.49 16.42 -27.59
N PRO A 317 24.90 15.59 -28.47
CA PRO A 317 25.53 15.24 -29.73
C PRO A 317 25.69 16.48 -30.64
N PRO A 318 26.64 16.48 -31.58
CA PRO A 318 26.81 17.57 -32.54
C PRO A 318 25.51 17.89 -33.30
N SER A 319 25.29 19.16 -33.63
CA SER A 319 24.07 19.59 -34.34
C SER A 319 23.82 18.86 -35.66
N ALA A 320 24.89 18.46 -36.36
CA ALA A 320 24.83 17.71 -37.61
C ALA A 320 24.48 16.22 -37.44
N THR A 321 24.30 15.73 -36.22
CA THR A 321 23.97 14.32 -35.95
C THR A 321 22.59 14.00 -36.54
N ALA A 322 22.55 12.99 -37.40
CA ALA A 322 21.30 12.51 -37.98
C ALA A 322 20.47 11.76 -36.93
N VAL A 323 19.22 12.19 -36.77
CA VAL A 323 18.22 11.56 -35.92
C VAL A 323 17.26 10.79 -36.82
N LYS A 324 17.16 9.47 -36.62
CA LYS A 324 16.33 8.56 -37.43
C LYS A 324 15.50 7.66 -36.53
N GLY A 325 14.26 8.06 -36.25
CA GLY A 325 13.46 7.47 -35.18
C GLY A 325 14.22 7.41 -33.85
N GLY A 326 13.96 6.40 -33.01
CA GLY A 326 14.67 6.21 -31.75
C GLY A 326 14.06 6.99 -30.59
N GLU A 327 14.89 7.48 -29.68
CA GLU A 327 14.45 8.10 -28.43
C GLU A 327 15.17 9.43 -28.17
N LEU A 328 14.39 10.45 -27.80
CA LEU A 328 14.88 11.77 -27.43
C LEU A 328 14.77 11.97 -25.92
N PHE A 329 15.79 12.61 -25.36
CA PHE A 329 15.85 13.03 -23.98
C PHE A 329 15.82 14.55 -23.94
N TYR A 330 14.87 15.13 -23.20
CA TYR A 330 14.69 16.57 -23.15
C TYR A 330 14.27 17.03 -21.74
N ILE A 331 14.49 18.32 -21.46
CA ILE A 331 14.08 18.99 -20.23
C ILE A 331 12.90 19.91 -20.53
N ALA A 332 11.83 19.80 -19.75
CA ALA A 332 10.66 20.67 -19.85
C ALA A 332 9.92 20.75 -18.51
N SER A 333 9.05 21.75 -18.34
CA SER A 333 8.16 21.84 -17.18
C SER A 333 7.04 20.79 -17.20
N THR A 334 6.63 20.33 -18.39
CA THR A 334 5.55 19.34 -18.57
C THR A 334 5.92 18.33 -19.66
N ARG A 335 5.39 17.11 -19.55
CA ARG A 335 5.59 16.07 -20.56
C ARG A 335 4.91 16.45 -21.88
N LEU A 336 5.63 16.34 -22.99
CA LEU A 336 5.12 16.62 -24.33
C LEU A 336 4.45 15.36 -24.88
N LYS A 337 3.25 15.50 -25.46
CA LYS A 337 2.43 14.35 -25.86
C LYS A 337 2.78 13.78 -27.23
N GLU A 338 3.29 14.58 -28.17
CA GLU A 338 3.75 14.09 -29.48
C GLU A 338 4.49 15.18 -30.28
N ILE A 339 5.40 14.75 -31.15
CA ILE A 339 5.99 15.56 -32.23
C ILE A 339 5.28 15.14 -33.53
N SER A 340 4.34 15.95 -34.02
CA SER A 340 3.63 15.68 -35.29
C SER A 340 4.56 15.80 -36.49
N HIS A 341 4.36 14.95 -37.51
CA HIS A 341 5.08 14.85 -38.80
C HIS A 341 5.12 16.12 -39.69
N GLY A 342 4.80 17.30 -39.16
CA GLY A 342 4.95 18.61 -39.81
C GLY A 342 6.15 19.39 -39.28
N MET A 343 7.26 18.69 -39.02
CA MET A 343 8.55 19.23 -38.58
C MET A 343 9.62 19.09 -39.67
N ALA A 344 9.22 19.18 -40.94
CA ALA A 344 10.09 19.40 -42.09
C ALA A 344 10.00 20.86 -42.52
#